data_AF-Q7RS70-F1
#
_entry.id   AF-Q7RS70-F1
#
_cell.length_a   1.000
_cell.length_b   1.000
_cell.length_c   1.000
_cell.angle_alpha   90.00
_cell.angle_beta   90.00
_cell.angle_gamma   90.00
#
_symmetry.space_group_name_H-M   'P 1'
#
loop_
_entity.id
_entity.type
_entity.pdbx_description
1 polymer ?
#
loop_
_entity_poly.entity_id
_entity_poly.type
_entity_poly.pdbx_seq_one_letter_code
_entity_poly.pdbx_strand_id
1 'polypeptide(L)'
;MSVIKDNNLCKIVSIHICEQFDILRNYLPDELENHTSVNFNKNENIKYYCSNGESKETECKTDLDQIKAGCLWLFEQLFVKNGKNINNVQYIIIWLSYKLNQKTYDGITNLNDFYTNCINNNTHYTDCKQNGQDCSGSLNSNTGYNNYKEIINGRKNLLSTNIKNMSKIYDAFKAL
;
A
#
# COMPACT_ATOMS: atom_id res chain seq x y z
N MET A 1 -15.68 7.04 35.98
CA MET A 1 -14.52 7.80 35.48
C MET A 1 -14.56 7.73 33.96
N SER A 2 -15.12 8.78 33.34
CA SER A 2 -15.38 8.88 31.91
C SER A 2 -14.08 9.09 31.14
N VAL A 3 -13.63 8.07 30.41
CA VAL A 3 -12.64 8.29 29.34
C VAL A 3 -13.42 8.75 28.13
N ILE A 4 -13.18 10.00 27.77
CA ILE A 4 -13.72 10.70 26.60
C ILE A 4 -13.55 9.80 25.37
N LYS A 5 -14.67 9.31 24.82
CA LYS A 5 -14.76 8.45 23.63
C LYS A 5 -14.90 9.28 22.35
N ASP A 6 -14.31 10.47 22.32
CA ASP A 6 -14.35 11.38 21.19
C ASP A 6 -12.94 11.68 20.70
N ASN A 7 -12.28 10.69 20.10
CA ASN A 7 -11.13 10.94 19.26
C ASN A 7 -11.57 10.89 17.80
N ASN A 8 -12.05 12.05 17.33
CA ASN A 8 -12.27 12.45 15.93
C ASN A 8 -11.00 12.38 15.06
N LEU A 9 -10.12 11.39 15.24
CA LEU A 9 -8.90 11.25 14.43
C LEU A 9 -9.20 10.81 12.99
N CYS A 10 -10.34 10.15 12.74
CA CYS A 10 -10.85 9.91 11.38
C CYS A 10 -11.47 11.17 10.72
N LYS A 11 -11.61 12.29 11.45
CA LYS A 11 -11.81 13.63 10.85
C LYS A 11 -10.49 14.35 10.55
N ILE A 12 -9.38 13.91 11.15
CA ILE A 12 -8.02 14.48 11.00
C ILE A 12 -7.25 13.74 9.89
N VAL A 13 -7.44 12.43 9.76
CA VAL A 13 -7.06 11.62 8.61
C VAL A 13 -8.21 11.67 7.59
N SER A 14 -7.92 11.92 6.32
CA SER A 14 -8.96 12.01 5.28
C SER A 14 -9.75 10.71 5.19
N ILE A 15 -11.09 10.77 5.33
CA ILE A 15 -12.05 9.64 5.18
C ILE A 15 -11.67 8.73 4.01
N HIS A 16 -11.28 9.34 2.89
CA HIS A 16 -10.88 8.64 1.67
C HIS A 16 -9.71 7.67 1.87
N ILE A 17 -8.75 7.97 2.75
CA ILE A 17 -7.59 7.09 3.02
C ILE A 17 -8.07 5.84 3.75
N CYS A 18 -8.84 6.01 4.82
CA CYS A 18 -9.35 4.90 5.64
C CYS A 18 -10.20 3.95 4.78
N GLU A 19 -11.09 4.48 3.95
CA GLU A 19 -11.92 3.67 3.04
C GLU A 19 -11.10 2.77 2.10
N GLN A 20 -9.99 3.26 1.55
CA GLN A 20 -9.14 2.41 0.68
C GLN A 20 -8.47 1.29 1.48
N PHE A 21 -8.00 1.58 2.70
CA PHE A 21 -7.43 0.55 3.56
C PHE A 21 -8.47 -0.49 3.98
N ASP A 22 -9.71 -0.09 4.27
CA ASP A 22 -10.80 -1.02 4.59
C ASP A 22 -11.14 -1.93 3.41
N ILE A 23 -11.20 -1.38 2.19
CA ILE A 23 -11.36 -2.17 0.98
C ILE A 23 -10.21 -3.18 0.86
N LEU A 24 -8.95 -2.75 1.03
CA LEU A 24 -7.81 -3.66 0.96
C LEU A 24 -7.87 -4.76 2.02
N ARG A 25 -8.23 -4.44 3.27
CA ARG A 25 -8.34 -5.42 4.37
C ARG A 25 -9.40 -6.48 4.11
N ASN A 26 -10.46 -6.16 3.38
CA ASN A 26 -11.46 -7.15 2.98
C ASN A 26 -10.91 -8.24 2.04
N TYR A 27 -9.76 -7.99 1.39
CA TYR A 27 -9.08 -8.94 0.50
C TYR A 27 -7.74 -9.44 1.04
N LEU A 28 -7.08 -8.63 1.87
CA LEU A 28 -5.80 -8.91 2.53
C LEU A 28 -5.86 -8.55 4.02
N PRO A 29 -6.56 -9.37 4.84
CA PRO A 29 -6.78 -9.09 6.25
C PRO A 29 -5.50 -8.86 7.04
N ASP A 30 -5.59 -8.06 8.09
CA ASP A 30 -4.45 -7.79 8.99
C ASP A 30 -4.19 -8.95 9.94
N GLU A 31 -5.22 -9.65 10.42
CA GLU A 31 -5.10 -10.76 11.36
C GLU A 31 -5.49 -12.09 10.70
N LEU A 32 -4.74 -13.15 10.98
CA LEU A 32 -4.97 -14.48 10.39
C LEU A 32 -6.09 -15.27 11.10
N GLU A 33 -6.35 -14.98 12.38
CA GLU A 33 -7.10 -15.89 13.26
C GLU A 33 -8.63 -15.73 13.23
N ASN A 34 -9.18 -14.64 12.66
CA ASN A 34 -10.60 -14.31 12.82
C ASN A 34 -11.40 -14.12 11.51
N HIS A 35 -10.82 -14.47 10.35
CA HIS A 35 -11.49 -14.26 9.07
C HIS A 35 -11.70 -15.57 8.32
N THR A 36 -12.89 -15.74 7.75
CA THR A 36 -13.17 -16.72 6.69
C THR A 36 -12.08 -16.61 5.64
N SER A 37 -11.54 -17.73 5.14
CA SER A 37 -10.55 -17.73 4.05
C SER A 37 -10.97 -16.78 2.93
N VAL A 38 -10.28 -15.66 2.82
CA VAL A 38 -10.55 -14.62 1.83
C VAL A 38 -9.74 -14.93 0.60
N ASN A 39 -10.42 -15.10 -0.54
CA ASN A 39 -9.71 -15.26 -1.81
C ASN A 39 -9.29 -13.88 -2.34
N PHE A 40 -8.03 -13.51 -2.09
CA PHE A 40 -7.39 -12.27 -2.57
C PHE A 40 -7.59 -12.07 -4.08
N ASN A 41 -7.45 -13.14 -4.87
CA ASN A 41 -7.53 -13.09 -6.34
C ASN A 41 -8.94 -12.80 -6.88
N LYS A 42 -9.97 -12.74 -6.03
CA LYS A 42 -11.33 -12.28 -6.42
C LYS A 42 -11.40 -10.77 -6.66
N ASN A 43 -10.48 -9.98 -6.10
CA ASN A 43 -10.40 -8.56 -6.43
C ASN A 43 -9.53 -8.37 -7.68
N GLU A 44 -10.16 -8.29 -8.84
CA GLU A 44 -9.46 -8.15 -10.11
C GLU A 44 -8.60 -6.88 -10.20
N ASN A 45 -9.02 -5.79 -9.53
CA ASN A 45 -8.26 -4.54 -9.51
C ASN A 45 -6.95 -4.66 -8.72
N ILE A 46 -6.96 -5.39 -7.60
CA ILE A 46 -5.73 -5.65 -6.85
C ILE A 46 -4.90 -6.73 -7.57
N LYS A 47 -5.56 -7.80 -8.04
CA LYS A 47 -4.92 -8.91 -8.75
C LYS A 47 -4.14 -8.46 -10.00
N TYR A 48 -4.60 -7.40 -10.66
CA TYR A 48 -3.88 -6.79 -11.78
C TYR A 48 -2.38 -6.54 -11.49
N TYR A 49 -2.04 -6.20 -10.24
CA TYR A 49 -0.69 -5.91 -9.80
C TYR A 49 0.13 -7.12 -9.34
N CYS A 50 -0.41 -8.34 -9.47
CA CYS A 50 0.31 -9.58 -9.16
C CYS A 50 1.39 -9.91 -10.20
N SER A 51 1.22 -9.47 -11.45
CA SER A 51 2.27 -9.54 -12.48
C SER A 51 3.11 -8.26 -12.48
N ASN A 52 4.28 -8.32 -13.13
CA ASN A 52 5.11 -7.13 -13.38
C ASN A 52 4.75 -6.44 -14.71
N GLY A 53 3.45 -6.30 -14.99
CA GLY A 53 2.94 -5.72 -16.24
C GLY A 53 2.84 -6.68 -17.42
N GLU A 54 2.98 -7.99 -17.19
CA GLU A 54 3.03 -9.03 -18.23
C GLU A 54 1.65 -9.62 -18.56
N SER A 55 0.75 -9.76 -17.56
CA SER A 55 -0.58 -10.33 -17.76
C SER A 55 -1.56 -9.95 -16.64
N LYS A 56 -2.83 -9.74 -17.01
CA LYS A 56 -3.93 -9.50 -16.07
C LYS A 56 -4.43 -10.79 -15.39
N GLU A 57 -4.05 -11.94 -15.93
CA GLU A 57 -4.52 -13.25 -15.46
C GLU A 57 -3.60 -13.86 -14.40
N THR A 58 -2.40 -13.30 -14.22
CA THR A 58 -1.45 -13.78 -13.21
C THR A 58 -2.02 -13.58 -11.82
N GLU A 59 -2.18 -14.68 -11.10
CA GLU A 59 -2.61 -14.67 -9.70
C GLU A 59 -1.43 -14.38 -8.75
N CYS A 60 -1.73 -13.74 -7.62
CA CYS A 60 -0.78 -13.63 -6.51
C CYS A 60 -0.72 -14.99 -5.81
N LYS A 61 0.46 -15.63 -5.85
CA LYS A 61 0.67 -16.99 -5.32
C LYS A 61 1.16 -17.01 -3.88
N THR A 62 1.87 -15.97 -3.48
CA THR A 62 2.47 -15.87 -2.14
C THR A 62 1.96 -14.64 -1.42
N ASP A 63 2.01 -14.64 -0.08
CA ASP A 63 1.68 -13.48 0.74
C ASP A 63 2.52 -12.26 0.36
N LEU A 64 3.77 -12.46 -0.06
CA LEU A 64 4.63 -11.38 -0.52
C LEU A 64 4.13 -10.78 -1.84
N ASP A 65 3.62 -11.60 -2.76
CA ASP A 65 2.99 -11.11 -3.99
C ASP A 65 1.71 -10.32 -3.68
N GLN A 66 0.90 -10.79 -2.73
CA GLN A 66 -0.29 -10.09 -2.27
C GLN A 66 0.05 -8.73 -1.65
N ILE A 67 1.12 -8.65 -0.84
CA ILE A 67 1.62 -7.39 -0.26
C ILE A 67 2.11 -6.45 -1.36
N LYS A 68 2.89 -6.93 -2.34
CA LYS A 68 3.34 -6.13 -3.49
C LYS A 68 2.15 -5.55 -4.27
N ALA A 69 1.17 -6.39 -4.59
CA ALA A 69 -0.02 -6.01 -5.34
C ALA A 69 -0.91 -5.03 -4.56
N GLY A 70 -1.14 -5.30 -3.27
CA GLY A 70 -1.87 -4.39 -2.38
C GLY A 70 -1.18 -3.02 -2.24
N CYS A 71 0.15 -3.00 -2.14
CA CYS A 71 0.93 -1.77 -2.10
C CYS A 71 0.71 -0.93 -3.37
N LEU A 72 0.86 -1.53 -4.55
CA LEU A 72 0.62 -0.87 -5.84
C LEU A 72 -0.83 -0.36 -5.96
N TRP A 73 -1.79 -1.17 -5.56
CA TRP A 73 -3.19 -0.78 -5.58
C TRP A 73 -3.48 0.44 -4.69
N LEU A 74 -2.85 0.54 -3.51
CA LEU A 74 -2.95 1.74 -2.66
C LEU A 74 -2.35 2.98 -3.33
N PHE A 75 -1.23 2.85 -4.05
CA PHE A 75 -0.69 3.97 -4.83
C PHE A 75 -1.68 4.45 -5.90
N GLU A 76 -2.30 3.53 -6.64
CA GLU A 76 -3.34 3.88 -7.61
C GLU A 76 -4.52 4.61 -6.94
N GLN A 77 -5.07 4.05 -5.86
CA GLN A 77 -6.24 4.65 -5.22
C GLN A 77 -5.91 6.01 -4.61
N LEU A 78 -4.75 6.17 -3.98
CA LEU A 78 -4.41 7.36 -3.19
C LEU A 78 -3.75 8.49 -4.01
N PHE A 79 -3.27 8.23 -5.23
CA PHE A 79 -2.60 9.27 -6.04
C PHE A 79 -3.19 9.46 -7.44
N VAL A 80 -3.92 8.47 -7.96
CA VAL A 80 -4.59 8.59 -9.27
C VAL A 80 -6.07 8.84 -9.08
N LYS A 81 -6.77 7.98 -8.34
CA LYS A 81 -8.25 8.08 -8.20
C LYS A 81 -8.70 9.14 -7.20
N ASN A 82 -8.15 9.11 -5.99
CA ASN A 82 -8.74 9.82 -4.85
C ASN A 82 -7.86 10.93 -4.26
N GLY A 83 -6.60 11.07 -4.66
CA GLY A 83 -5.68 11.95 -3.93
C GLY A 83 -4.84 12.90 -4.77
N LYS A 84 -4.66 14.09 -4.17
CA LYS A 84 -3.69 15.14 -4.54
C LYS A 84 -2.67 15.40 -3.43
N ASN A 85 -2.67 14.57 -2.39
CA ASN A 85 -1.82 14.78 -1.22
C ASN A 85 -0.67 13.77 -1.20
N ILE A 86 0.50 14.25 -1.59
CA ILE A 86 1.74 13.47 -1.60
C ILE A 86 2.08 12.89 -0.23
N ASN A 87 1.62 13.50 0.87
CA ASN A 87 1.87 13.01 2.23
C ASN A 87 1.18 11.67 2.50
N ASN A 88 0.23 11.25 1.65
CA ASN A 88 -0.45 9.95 1.78
C ASN A 88 0.53 8.76 1.72
N VAL A 89 1.71 8.95 1.13
CA VAL A 89 2.73 7.89 1.04
C VAL A 89 3.13 7.38 2.42
N GLN A 90 3.08 8.22 3.45
CA GLN A 90 3.43 7.82 4.81
C GLN A 90 2.51 6.70 5.33
N TYR A 91 1.22 6.73 4.99
CA TYR A 91 0.26 5.70 5.41
C TYR A 91 0.53 4.37 4.71
N ILE A 92 0.91 4.41 3.43
CA ILE A 92 1.32 3.21 2.68
C ILE A 92 2.58 2.61 3.31
N ILE A 93 3.58 3.43 3.67
CA ILE A 93 4.81 2.96 4.32
C ILE A 93 4.54 2.40 5.73
N ILE A 94 3.64 3.02 6.51
CA ILE A 94 3.21 2.52 7.82
C ILE A 94 2.55 1.15 7.69
N TRP A 95 1.60 0.99 6.76
CA TRP A 95 0.95 -0.29 6.48
C TRP A 95 1.94 -1.36 5.99
N LEU A 96 2.84 -0.99 5.08
CA LEU A 96 3.86 -1.91 4.55
C LEU A 96 4.79 -2.38 5.67
N SER A 97 5.19 -1.49 6.57
CA SER A 97 5.98 -1.84 7.76
C SER A 97 5.23 -2.84 8.63
N TYR A 98 3.94 -2.63 8.87
CA TYR A 98 3.13 -3.58 9.62
C TYR A 98 3.14 -4.97 8.97
N LYS A 99 2.80 -5.08 7.68
CA LYS A 99 2.76 -6.36 6.96
C LYS A 99 4.11 -7.07 6.96
N LEU A 100 5.20 -6.35 6.67
CA LEU A 100 6.55 -6.90 6.69
C LEU A 100 7.03 -7.30 8.09
N ASN A 101 6.42 -6.76 9.15
CA ASN A 101 6.74 -7.13 10.53
C ASN A 101 6.00 -8.38 11.03
N GLN A 102 4.98 -8.85 10.31
CA GLN A 102 4.16 -9.99 10.78
C GLN A 102 4.89 -11.32 10.68
N LYS A 103 5.79 -11.45 9.70
CA LYS A 103 6.63 -12.64 9.49
C LYS A 103 7.85 -12.31 8.65
N THR A 104 8.75 -13.29 8.52
CA THR A 104 9.95 -13.17 7.70
C THR A 104 9.64 -13.42 6.22
N TYR A 105 10.30 -12.66 5.36
CA TYR A 105 10.26 -12.82 3.91
C TYR A 105 11.69 -12.89 3.38
N ASP A 106 11.99 -13.88 2.54
CA ASP A 106 13.34 -14.09 2.04
C ASP A 106 13.86 -12.84 1.31
N GLY A 107 15.04 -12.37 1.72
CA GLY A 107 15.67 -11.17 1.17
C GLY A 107 15.00 -9.85 1.52
N ILE A 108 14.01 -9.83 2.43
CA ILE A 108 13.33 -8.59 2.86
C ILE A 108 13.32 -8.54 4.39
N THR A 109 14.25 -7.77 4.95
CA THR A 109 14.37 -7.55 6.40
C THR A 109 13.93 -6.16 6.84
N ASN A 110 13.91 -5.22 5.89
CA ASN A 110 13.57 -3.82 6.13
C ASN A 110 12.91 -3.18 4.88
N LEU A 111 12.47 -1.92 4.99
CA LEU A 111 11.80 -1.21 3.90
C LEU A 111 12.72 -0.90 2.72
N ASN A 112 14.03 -0.69 2.94
CA ASN A 112 14.99 -0.51 1.85
C ASN A 112 15.19 -1.79 1.05
N ASP A 113 15.17 -2.96 1.71
CA ASP A 113 15.22 -4.25 1.01
C ASP A 113 13.95 -4.44 0.16
N PHE A 114 12.77 -4.12 0.72
CA PHE A 114 11.53 -4.15 -0.05
C PHE A 114 11.59 -3.20 -1.25
N TYR A 115 12.06 -1.96 -1.06
CA TYR A 115 12.23 -1.01 -2.14
C TYR A 115 13.17 -1.56 -3.24
N THR A 116 14.33 -2.09 -2.85
CA THR A 116 15.33 -2.59 -3.79
C THR A 116 14.81 -3.79 -4.57
N ASN A 117 14.18 -4.74 -3.89
CA ASN A 117 13.80 -6.03 -4.46
C ASN A 117 12.42 -6.03 -5.11
N CYS A 118 11.50 -5.17 -4.67
CA CYS A 118 10.09 -5.18 -5.11
C CYS A 118 9.66 -3.93 -5.87
N ILE A 119 10.36 -2.79 -5.72
CA ILE A 119 9.95 -1.50 -6.30
C ILE A 119 10.89 -1.06 -7.41
N ASN A 120 12.21 -1.14 -7.18
CA ASN A 120 13.20 -0.44 -8.00
C ASN A 120 13.11 -0.76 -9.51
N ASN A 121 12.85 -2.02 -9.86
CA ASN A 121 12.75 -2.48 -11.25
C ASN A 121 11.35 -3.00 -11.62
N ASN A 122 10.34 -2.70 -10.80
CA ASN A 122 8.98 -3.12 -11.08
C ASN A 122 8.31 -2.11 -12.03
N THR A 123 7.80 -2.62 -13.15
CA THR A 123 7.23 -1.85 -14.25
C THR A 123 6.04 -1.00 -13.81
N HIS A 124 5.24 -1.46 -12.85
CA HIS A 124 4.11 -0.67 -12.34
C HIS A 124 4.54 0.51 -11.46
N TYR A 125 5.77 0.49 -10.93
CA TYR A 125 6.32 1.62 -10.18
C TYR A 125 7.09 2.58 -11.08
N THR A 126 7.79 2.08 -12.11
CA THR A 126 8.53 2.91 -13.07
C THR A 126 7.64 3.52 -14.13
N ASP A 127 6.55 2.82 -14.49
CA ASP A 127 5.51 3.29 -15.38
C ASP A 127 4.21 3.39 -14.59
N CYS A 128 3.47 4.50 -14.70
CA CYS A 128 2.12 4.53 -14.15
C CYS A 128 1.18 3.74 -15.06
N LYS A 129 0.80 2.51 -14.66
CA LYS A 129 -0.18 1.71 -15.40
C LYS A 129 -1.35 1.30 -14.52
N GLN A 130 -2.56 1.63 -14.95
CA GLN A 130 -3.82 1.23 -14.34
C GLN A 130 -4.59 0.35 -15.32
N ASN A 131 -4.81 -0.92 -14.97
CA ASN A 131 -5.52 -1.88 -15.83
C ASN A 131 -5.00 -1.91 -17.28
N GLY A 132 -3.71 -1.71 -17.48
CA GLY A 132 -3.04 -1.70 -18.79
C GLY A 132 -3.05 -0.35 -19.51
N GLN A 133 -3.64 0.69 -18.93
CA GLN A 133 -3.64 2.04 -19.48
C GLN A 133 -2.65 2.94 -18.75
N ASP A 134 -2.02 3.85 -19.49
CA ASP A 134 -1.13 4.86 -18.91
C ASP A 134 -1.93 5.79 -17.98
N CYS A 135 -1.43 5.97 -16.75
CA CYS A 135 -1.99 6.90 -15.77
C CYS A 135 -1.04 8.06 -15.44
N SER A 136 0.08 8.20 -16.17
CA SER A 136 1.12 9.19 -15.87
C SER A 136 0.59 10.63 -15.89
N GLY A 137 -0.30 10.97 -16.82
CA GLY A 137 -0.91 12.31 -16.92
C GLY A 137 -1.77 12.67 -15.71
N SER A 138 -2.62 11.75 -15.25
CA SER A 138 -3.44 11.92 -14.05
C SER A 138 -2.57 12.00 -12.79
N LEU A 139 -1.57 11.12 -12.68
CA LEU A 139 -0.64 11.10 -11.57
C LEU A 139 0.15 12.41 -11.49
N ASN A 140 0.67 12.90 -12.62
CA ASN A 140 1.41 14.14 -12.71
C ASN A 140 0.54 15.34 -12.32
N SER A 141 -0.69 15.40 -12.84
CA SER A 141 -1.64 16.48 -12.50
C SER A 141 -1.98 16.51 -11.00
N ASN A 142 -2.02 15.34 -10.35
CA ASN A 142 -2.35 15.23 -8.93
C ASN A 142 -1.15 15.45 -8.00
N THR A 143 0.06 15.08 -8.42
CA THR A 143 1.22 14.95 -7.52
C THR A 143 2.47 15.67 -7.98
N GLY A 144 2.56 16.04 -9.26
CA GLY A 144 3.75 16.56 -9.91
C GLY A 144 4.77 15.50 -10.35
N TYR A 145 4.50 14.21 -10.12
CA TYR A 145 5.39 13.09 -10.47
C TYR A 145 4.83 12.24 -11.60
N ASN A 146 5.72 11.63 -12.39
CA ASN A 146 5.31 10.86 -13.57
C ASN A 146 5.03 9.39 -13.27
N ASN A 147 5.56 8.87 -12.16
CA ASN A 147 5.38 7.49 -11.73
C ASN A 147 5.48 7.35 -10.20
N TYR A 148 5.07 6.20 -9.66
CA TYR A 148 5.06 5.96 -8.22
C TYR A 148 6.46 5.85 -7.62
N LYS A 149 7.44 5.38 -8.38
CA LYS A 149 8.84 5.29 -7.92
C LYS A 149 9.42 6.66 -7.59
N GLU A 150 9.11 7.68 -8.39
CA GLU A 150 9.53 9.06 -8.12
C GLU A 150 8.93 9.62 -6.82
N ILE A 151 7.65 9.32 -6.55
CA ILE A 151 6.99 9.68 -5.27
C ILE A 151 7.77 9.10 -4.09
N ILE A 152 8.11 7.81 -4.17
CA ILE A 152 8.84 7.12 -3.10
C ILE A 152 10.26 7.67 -2.96
N ASN A 153 10.94 7.95 -4.07
CA ASN A 153 12.27 8.57 -4.05
C ASN A 153 12.26 9.97 -3.42
N GLY A 154 11.23 10.78 -3.70
CA GLY A 154 11.04 12.07 -3.05
C GLY A 154 10.82 11.98 -1.53
N ARG A 155 10.46 10.80 -1.03
CA ARG A 155 10.18 10.50 0.39
C ARG A 155 11.02 9.34 0.91
N LYS A 156 12.21 9.13 0.32
CA LYS A 156 13.10 7.99 0.58
C LYS A 156 13.54 7.88 2.04
N ASN A 157 13.58 9.00 2.76
CA ASN A 157 13.87 9.02 4.19
C ASN A 157 12.89 8.16 5.02
N LEU A 158 11.63 8.01 4.57
CA LEU A 158 10.66 7.14 5.24
C LEU A 158 11.09 5.66 5.25
N LEU A 159 11.82 5.21 4.21
CA LEU A 159 12.31 3.83 4.09
C LEU A 159 13.41 3.49 5.11
N SER A 160 14.08 4.50 5.68
CA SER A 160 15.10 4.30 6.70
C SER A 160 14.50 4.09 8.10
N THR A 161 13.18 4.17 8.24
CA THR A 161 12.53 4.03 9.55
C THR A 161 12.48 2.57 9.98
N ASN A 162 12.56 2.35 11.30
CA ASN A 162 12.46 1.03 11.89
C ASN A 162 11.04 0.45 11.69
N ILE A 163 10.97 -0.70 11.02
CA ILE A 163 9.72 -1.41 10.73
C ILE A 163 8.90 -1.72 11.99
N LYS A 164 9.53 -2.12 13.10
CA LYS A 164 8.82 -2.45 14.35
C LYS A 164 8.14 -1.22 14.95
N ASN A 165 8.78 -0.06 14.87
CA ASN A 165 8.21 1.19 15.36
C ASN A 165 7.03 1.63 14.48
N MET A 166 7.17 1.56 13.16
CA MET A 166 6.10 1.88 12.21
C MET A 166 4.92 0.90 12.30
N SER A 167 5.19 -0.38 12.54
CA SER A 167 4.17 -1.40 12.78
C SER A 167 3.26 -1.05 13.98
N LYS A 168 3.84 -0.57 15.10
CA LYS A 168 3.06 -0.08 16.25
C LYS A 168 2.21 1.15 15.93
N ILE A 169 2.69 2.03 15.04
CA ILE A 169 1.90 3.18 14.56
C ILE A 169 0.71 2.69 13.74
N TYR A 170 0.89 1.64 12.94
CA TYR A 170 -0.21 1.05 12.18
C TYR A 170 -1.28 0.46 13.10
N ASP A 171 -0.91 -0.19 14.20
CA ASP A 171 -1.90 -0.70 15.17
C ASP A 171 -2.78 0.42 15.76
N ALA A 172 -2.22 1.62 15.94
CA ALA A 172 -3.00 2.78 16.33
C ALA A 172 -3.86 3.32 15.15
N PHE A 173 -3.30 3.35 13.94
CA PHE A 173 -3.99 3.80 12.73
C PHE A 173 -5.19 2.92 12.36
N LYS A 174 -5.07 1.59 12.47
CA LYS A 174 -6.15 0.66 12.13
C LYS A 174 -7.34 0.71 13.10
N ALA A 175 -7.13 1.29 14.29
CA ALA A 175 -8.17 1.43 15.32
C ALA A 175 -8.99 2.74 15.18
N LEU A 176 -8.67 3.57 14.17
CA LEU A 176 -9.37 4.82 13.83
C LEU A 176 -10.57 4.57 12.92
#